data_AF-A0A804LK32-F1
#
_entry.id   AF-A0A804LK32-F1
#
_cell.length_a   1.000
_cell.length_b   1.000
_cell.length_c   1.000
_cell.angle_alpha   90.00
_cell.angle_beta   90.00
_cell.angle_gamma   90.00
#
_symmetry.space_group_name_H-M   'P 1'
#
loop_
_entity.id
_entity.type
_entity.pdbx_description
1 polymer ?
#
loop_
_entity_poly.entity_id
_entity_poly.type
_entity_poly.pdbx_seq_one_letter_code
_entity_poly.pdbx_strand_id
1 'polypeptide(L)'
;MLPARWIEEYSLAADIANSQKRPRCPPGIFKNSPLVVLGGLTGLGNPFRSLVEYFQHMFPSVDPTTVKLATCQRILLLKHDKEKDVIEFRHYSIKLQPVGVSRRIRKLMQNNQVPDLGEFEDVSEFVKKAGYGSESEADDEAAMVSLPSDIDKLNRASRKSAVRLQEIGPRMTMRLVKVEAGLCSGDVLYPWPVEKEVVGKKGTETGEVEGQEDDSEATDESEDEMV
;
A
#
# COMPACT_ATOMS: atom_id res chain seq x y z
N MET A 1 -6.54 28.92 -13.54
CA MET A 1 -6.74 28.00 -12.39
C MET A 1 -7.11 26.64 -12.96
N LEU A 2 -6.16 25.71 -13.05
CA LEU A 2 -6.51 24.32 -13.39
C LEU A 2 -7.28 23.73 -12.19
N PRO A 3 -8.40 23.02 -12.40
CA PRO A 3 -9.09 22.35 -11.30
C PRO A 3 -8.12 21.40 -10.60
N ALA A 4 -8.06 21.46 -9.27
CA ALA A 4 -7.22 20.59 -8.47
C ALA A 4 -7.55 19.12 -8.78
N ARG A 5 -6.68 18.48 -9.56
CA ARG A 5 -6.86 17.10 -10.01
C ARG A 5 -6.33 16.18 -8.92
N TRP A 6 -7.24 15.67 -8.09
CA TRP A 6 -6.97 14.76 -6.98
C TRP A 6 -6.64 13.32 -7.44
N ILE A 7 -6.97 12.96 -8.68
CA ILE A 7 -6.61 11.69 -9.32
C ILE A 7 -5.74 11.99 -10.54
N GLU A 8 -4.44 11.71 -10.46
CA GLU A 8 -3.49 11.91 -11.55
C GLU A 8 -3.68 10.83 -12.62
N GLU A 9 -3.66 9.55 -12.23
CA GLU A 9 -3.79 8.41 -13.13
C GLU A 9 -4.83 7.42 -12.61
N TYR A 10 -5.57 6.82 -13.55
CA TYR A 10 -6.59 5.82 -13.24
C TYR A 10 -6.56 4.71 -14.29
N SER A 11 -6.67 3.46 -13.84
CA SER A 11 -6.85 2.30 -14.73
C SER A 11 -7.90 1.35 -14.18
N LEU A 12 -8.76 0.85 -15.07
CA LEU A 12 -9.82 -0.10 -14.71
C LEU A 12 -9.23 -1.46 -14.36
N ALA A 13 -9.93 -2.20 -13.49
CA ALA A 13 -9.58 -3.59 -13.20
C ALA A 13 -9.63 -4.48 -14.46
N ALA A 14 -10.53 -4.17 -15.41
CA ALA A 14 -10.63 -4.86 -16.68
C ALA A 14 -9.38 -4.67 -17.56
N ASP A 15 -8.87 -3.44 -17.64
CA ASP A 15 -7.66 -3.14 -18.43
C ASP A 15 -6.44 -3.82 -17.84
N ILE A 16 -6.35 -3.84 -16.50
CA ILE A 16 -5.28 -4.54 -15.78
C ILE A 16 -5.37 -6.05 -16.04
N ALA A 17 -6.56 -6.64 -15.98
CA ALA A 17 -6.75 -8.05 -16.30
C ALA A 17 -6.35 -8.38 -17.74
N ASN A 18 -6.69 -7.52 -18.71
CA ASN A 18 -6.36 -7.70 -20.12
C ASN A 18 -4.85 -7.51 -20.39
N SER A 19 -4.18 -6.64 -19.64
CA SER A 19 -2.72 -6.45 -19.77
C SER A 19 -1.91 -7.66 -19.28
N GLN A 20 -2.51 -8.54 -18.46
CA GLN A 20 -1.85 -9.71 -17.91
C GLN A 20 -2.00 -10.94 -18.79
N LYS A 21 -0.91 -11.70 -18.97
CA LYS A 21 -0.94 -12.98 -19.71
C LYS A 21 -1.88 -14.02 -19.08
N ARG A 22 -2.06 -13.98 -17.77
CA ARG A 22 -2.86 -14.94 -17.00
C ARG A 22 -3.55 -14.25 -15.83
N PRO A 23 -4.64 -13.49 -16.05
CA PRO A 23 -5.32 -12.79 -14.97
C PRO A 23 -5.88 -13.77 -13.94
N ARG A 24 -5.85 -13.38 -12.66
CA ARG A 24 -6.35 -14.17 -11.54
C ARG A 24 -7.49 -13.43 -10.89
N CYS A 25 -8.70 -13.94 -11.08
CA CYS A 25 -9.89 -13.48 -10.37
C CYS A 25 -10.80 -14.68 -10.04
N PRO A 26 -10.49 -15.44 -8.97
CA PRO A 26 -11.32 -16.55 -8.54
C PRO A 26 -12.71 -16.07 -8.11
N PRO A 27 -13.79 -16.83 -8.43
CA PRO A 27 -15.13 -16.48 -8.00
C PRO A 27 -15.22 -16.57 -6.47
N GLY A 28 -15.30 -15.42 -5.80
CA GLY A 28 -15.37 -15.33 -4.34
C GLY A 28 -14.21 -14.59 -3.66
N ILE A 29 -13.20 -14.16 -4.41
CA ILE A 29 -12.06 -13.40 -3.84
C ILE A 29 -12.50 -12.10 -3.15
N PHE A 30 -13.63 -11.53 -3.56
CA PHE A 30 -14.21 -10.30 -3.01
C PHE A 30 -15.11 -10.52 -1.79
N LYS A 31 -15.37 -11.77 -1.37
CA LYS A 31 -16.24 -12.06 -0.21
C LYS A 31 -15.60 -11.61 1.11
N ASN A 32 -14.28 -11.75 1.23
CA ASN A 32 -13.53 -11.36 2.43
C ASN A 32 -12.92 -9.97 2.24
N SER A 33 -12.73 -9.23 3.33
CA SER A 33 -12.03 -7.94 3.32
C SER A 33 -10.55 -8.10 2.89
N PRO A 34 -9.97 -7.09 2.21
CA PRO A 34 -8.54 -7.08 1.93
C PRO A 34 -7.73 -6.71 3.19
N LEU A 35 -6.47 -7.12 3.20
CA LEU A 35 -5.48 -6.64 4.16
C LEU A 35 -4.92 -5.30 3.67
N VAL A 36 -4.87 -4.29 4.53
CA VAL A 36 -4.32 -2.97 4.19
C VAL A 36 -2.84 -2.92 4.57
N VAL A 37 -2.00 -2.54 3.62
CA VAL A 37 -0.58 -2.28 3.82
C VAL A 37 -0.32 -0.82 3.50
N LEU A 38 0.17 -0.08 4.50
CA LEU A 38 0.49 1.34 4.39
C LEU A 38 2.01 1.49 4.32
N GLY A 39 2.51 1.89 3.15
CA GLY A 39 3.93 2.09 2.89
C GLY A 39 4.27 3.57 2.82
N GLY A 40 5.29 3.99 3.55
CA GLY A 40 5.82 5.36 3.44
C GLY A 40 4.92 6.46 3.99
N LEU A 41 3.80 6.13 4.64
CA LEU A 41 2.87 7.09 5.29
C LEU A 41 3.15 7.29 6.79
N THR A 42 3.89 6.36 7.40
CA THR A 42 4.23 6.41 8.82
C THR A 42 5.30 7.48 9.07
N GLY A 43 5.00 8.45 9.94
CA GLY A 43 5.95 9.49 10.36
C GLY A 43 5.88 10.81 9.59
N LEU A 44 4.94 10.99 8.66
CA LEU A 44 4.74 12.27 7.94
C LEU A 44 3.96 13.34 8.71
N GLY A 45 3.57 13.07 9.96
CA GLY A 45 2.77 14.01 10.75
C GLY A 45 1.37 14.24 10.15
N ASN A 46 0.77 15.37 10.50
CA ASN A 46 -0.49 15.80 9.90
C ASN A 46 -0.19 16.46 8.53
N PRO A 47 -1.01 16.23 7.49
CA PRO A 47 -2.35 15.63 7.49
C PRO A 47 -2.40 14.09 7.26
N PHE A 48 -1.27 13.45 6.95
CA PHE A 48 -1.24 12.03 6.57
C PHE A 48 -1.67 11.07 7.68
N ARG A 49 -1.51 11.48 8.95
CA ARG A 49 -2.02 10.72 10.10
C ARG A 49 -3.52 10.44 9.98
N SER A 50 -4.33 11.44 9.65
CA SER A 50 -5.78 11.29 9.49
C SER A 50 -6.13 10.38 8.32
N LEU A 51 -5.34 10.42 7.24
CA LEU A 51 -5.50 9.51 6.10
C LEU A 51 -5.22 8.05 6.49
N VAL A 52 -4.15 7.82 7.27
CA VAL A 52 -3.79 6.50 7.78
C VAL A 52 -4.90 5.94 8.67
N GLU A 53 -5.40 6.75 9.60
CA GLU A 53 -6.49 6.38 10.50
C GLU A 53 -7.79 6.08 9.74
N TYR A 54 -8.11 6.92 8.75
CA TYR A 54 -9.25 6.67 7.85
C TYR A 54 -9.18 5.30 7.18
N PHE A 55 -8.06 4.96 6.53
CA PHE A 55 -7.92 3.65 5.88
C PHE A 55 -7.84 2.48 6.86
N GLN A 56 -7.34 2.68 8.08
CA GLN A 56 -7.35 1.64 9.11
C GLN A 56 -8.78 1.34 9.59
N HIS A 57 -9.63 2.36 9.73
CA HIS A 57 -11.01 2.19 10.17
C HIS A 57 -11.99 1.78 9.06
N MET A 58 -11.63 1.93 7.79
CA MET A 58 -12.42 1.43 6.67
C MET A 58 -12.51 -0.10 6.61
N PHE A 59 -11.54 -0.81 7.18
CA PHE A 59 -11.45 -2.27 7.14
C PHE A 59 -11.48 -2.85 8.55
N PRO A 60 -11.98 -4.09 8.72
CA PRO A 60 -12.00 -4.73 10.02
C PRO A 60 -10.57 -4.90 10.57
N SER A 61 -10.40 -4.71 11.87
CA SER A 61 -9.13 -4.96 12.54
C SER A 61 -8.74 -6.44 12.41
N VAL A 62 -7.46 -6.68 12.13
CA VAL A 62 -6.92 -8.02 11.86
C VAL A 62 -5.98 -8.40 12.97
N ASP A 63 -6.38 -9.36 13.80
CA ASP A 63 -5.50 -9.91 14.83
C ASP A 63 -4.68 -11.08 14.27
N PRO A 64 -3.34 -11.06 14.36
CA PRO A 64 -2.49 -12.06 13.73
C PRO A 64 -2.66 -13.47 14.30
N THR A 65 -3.23 -13.61 15.49
CA THR A 65 -3.41 -14.89 16.19
C THR A 65 -4.74 -15.58 15.88
N THR A 66 -5.80 -14.82 15.59
CA THR A 66 -7.16 -15.36 15.43
C THR A 66 -7.58 -15.48 13.97
N VAL A 67 -6.90 -14.78 13.06
CA VAL A 67 -7.31 -14.65 11.67
C VAL A 67 -7.00 -15.92 10.88
N LYS A 68 -7.99 -16.37 10.09
CA LYS A 68 -7.84 -17.52 9.19
C LYS A 68 -7.04 -17.10 7.96
N LEU A 69 -5.85 -17.65 7.78
CA LEU A 69 -5.01 -17.34 6.61
C LEU A 69 -5.67 -17.68 5.27
N ALA A 70 -6.57 -18.68 5.25
CA ALA A 70 -7.33 -19.04 4.05
C ALA A 70 -8.29 -17.93 3.57
N THR A 71 -8.77 -17.06 4.47
CA THR A 71 -9.64 -15.93 4.11
C THR A 71 -8.86 -14.73 3.59
N CYS A 72 -7.58 -14.61 3.96
CA CYS A 72 -6.67 -13.55 3.53
C CYS A 72 -6.21 -13.80 2.09
N GLN A 73 -6.99 -13.31 1.12
CA GLN A 73 -6.72 -13.53 -0.31
C GLN A 73 -6.37 -12.24 -1.06
N ARG A 74 -6.54 -11.07 -0.43
CA ARG A 74 -6.38 -9.76 -1.07
C ARG A 74 -5.57 -8.82 -0.20
N ILE A 75 -4.77 -7.98 -0.86
CA ILE A 75 -3.97 -6.92 -0.24
C ILE A 75 -4.25 -5.62 -0.97
N LEU A 76 -4.52 -4.58 -0.20
CA LEU A 76 -4.61 -3.21 -0.67
C LEU A 76 -3.36 -2.47 -0.19
N LEU A 77 -2.52 -2.09 -1.14
CA LEU A 77 -1.27 -1.36 -0.89
C LEU A 77 -1.52 0.13 -1.16
N LEU A 78 -1.32 0.94 -0.13
CA LEU A 78 -1.16 2.39 -0.28
C LEU A 78 0.31 2.71 -0.07
N LYS A 79 0.98 3.22 -1.10
CA LYS A 79 2.36 3.67 -1.01
C LYS A 79 2.41 5.17 -1.23
N HIS A 80 3.02 5.89 -0.30
CA HIS A 80 3.27 7.31 -0.45
C HIS A 80 4.71 7.56 -0.93
N ASP A 81 4.84 8.34 -1.98
CA ASP A 81 6.10 8.87 -2.47
C ASP A 81 6.29 10.32 -1.99
N LYS A 82 7.34 10.56 -1.21
CA LYS A 82 7.62 11.84 -0.57
C LYS A 82 8.07 12.91 -1.56
N GLU A 83 8.73 12.51 -2.66
CA GLU A 83 9.29 13.46 -3.62
C GLU A 83 8.20 14.12 -4.46
N LYS A 84 7.23 13.30 -4.90
CA LYS A 84 6.12 13.76 -5.74
C LYS A 84 4.91 14.18 -4.94
N ASP A 85 4.85 13.82 -3.66
CA ASP A 85 3.70 13.96 -2.79
C ASP A 85 2.45 13.27 -3.39
N VAL A 86 2.64 12.00 -3.77
CA VAL A 86 1.62 11.20 -4.46
C VAL A 86 1.40 9.89 -3.70
N ILE A 87 0.16 9.42 -3.69
CA ILE A 87 -0.24 8.16 -3.08
C ILE A 87 -0.63 7.19 -4.19
N GLU A 88 0.13 6.11 -4.31
CA GLU A 88 -0.18 4.99 -5.19
C GLU A 88 -1.13 4.02 -4.47
N PHE A 89 -2.30 3.82 -5.06
CA PHE A 89 -3.28 2.84 -4.65
C PHE A 89 -3.19 1.63 -5.58
N ARG A 90 -2.83 0.47 -5.03
CA ARG A 90 -2.71 -0.78 -5.78
C ARG A 90 -3.39 -1.93 -5.06
N HIS A 91 -4.08 -2.78 -5.81
CA HIS A 91 -4.85 -3.90 -5.25
C HIS A 91 -4.37 -5.23 -5.84
N TYR A 92 -3.91 -6.11 -4.95
CA TYR A 92 -3.29 -7.38 -5.28
C TYR A 92 -4.09 -8.56 -4.72
N SER A 93 -4.08 -9.67 -5.44
CA SER A 93 -4.41 -11.00 -4.96
C SER A 93 -3.18 -11.71 -4.43
N ILE A 94 -3.35 -12.46 -3.36
CA ILE A 94 -2.32 -13.32 -2.79
C ILE A 94 -2.41 -14.70 -3.45
N LYS A 95 -1.27 -15.20 -3.91
CA LYS A 95 -1.10 -16.57 -4.40
C LYS A 95 0.05 -17.22 -3.65
N LEU A 96 -0.24 -18.34 -3.00
CA LEU A 96 0.78 -19.15 -2.35
C LEU A 96 1.34 -20.18 -3.33
N GLN A 97 2.66 -20.22 -3.43
CA GLN A 97 3.40 -21.19 -4.23
C GLN A 97 4.24 -22.07 -3.30
N PRO A 98 3.98 -23.39 -3.22
CA PRO A 98 4.74 -24.29 -2.37
C PRO A 98 6.15 -24.47 -2.92
N VAL A 99 7.14 -24.31 -2.03
CA VAL A 99 8.57 -24.44 -2.34
C VAL A 99 8.97 -25.91 -2.27
N GLY A 100 9.90 -26.33 -3.14
CA GLY A 100 10.42 -27.71 -3.16
C GLY A 100 9.47 -28.73 -3.80
N VAL A 101 8.42 -28.27 -4.50
CA VAL A 101 7.51 -29.13 -5.27
C VAL A 101 7.62 -28.79 -6.75
N SER A 102 7.84 -29.80 -7.60
CA SER A 102 7.94 -29.61 -9.04
C SER A 102 6.62 -29.10 -9.66
N ARG A 103 6.71 -28.35 -10.76
CA ARG A 103 5.53 -27.80 -11.47
C ARG A 103 4.53 -28.90 -11.88
N ARG A 104 5.01 -30.10 -12.22
CA ARG A 104 4.17 -31.24 -12.61
C ARG A 104 3.33 -31.74 -11.44
N ILE A 105 3.94 -31.89 -10.26
CA ILE A 105 3.21 -32.29 -9.04
C ILE A 105 2.20 -31.21 -8.64
N ARG A 106 2.56 -29.92 -8.78
CA ARG A 106 1.61 -28.81 -8.57
C ARG A 106 0.39 -28.92 -9.49
N LYS A 107 0.61 -29.14 -10.80
CA LYS A 107 -0.49 -29.31 -11.77
C LYS A 107 -1.36 -30.53 -11.46
N LEU A 108 -0.74 -31.66 -11.10
CA LEU A 108 -1.46 -32.88 -10.73
C LEU A 108 -2.35 -32.65 -9.50
N MET A 109 -1.83 -32.00 -8.45
CA MET A 109 -2.58 -31.79 -7.21
C MET A 109 -3.59 -30.64 -7.26
N GLN A 110 -3.34 -29.60 -8.06
CA GLN A 110 -4.21 -28.41 -8.15
C GLN A 110 -5.29 -28.56 -9.22
N ASN A 111 -4.96 -29.16 -10.36
CA ASN A 111 -5.87 -29.25 -11.50
C ASN A 111 -6.46 -30.66 -11.68
N ASN A 112 -6.09 -31.62 -10.82
CA ASN A 112 -6.41 -33.05 -10.98
C ASN A 112 -6.10 -33.60 -12.39
N GLN A 113 -5.19 -32.95 -13.11
CA GLN A 113 -4.84 -33.32 -14.47
C GLN A 113 -3.82 -34.45 -14.39
N VAL A 114 -4.23 -35.64 -14.82
CA VAL A 114 -3.33 -36.78 -14.91
C VAL A 114 -2.29 -36.50 -16.00
N PRO A 115 -1.00 -36.43 -15.66
CA PRO A 115 0.07 -36.27 -16.65
C PRO A 115 0.16 -37.53 -17.52
N ASP A 116 0.64 -37.36 -18.74
CA ASP A 116 0.99 -38.51 -19.58
C ASP A 116 2.17 -39.25 -18.94
N LEU A 117 1.97 -40.54 -18.65
CA LEU A 117 2.95 -41.42 -18.04
C LEU A 117 3.57 -42.39 -19.05
N GLY A 118 3.15 -42.36 -20.32
CA GLY A 118 3.62 -43.30 -21.35
C GLY A 118 5.11 -43.19 -21.65
N GLU A 119 5.75 -42.07 -21.30
CA GLU A 119 7.19 -41.84 -21.50
C GLU A 119 8.04 -42.23 -20.27
N PHE A 120 7.43 -42.67 -19.16
CA PHE A 120 8.15 -43.00 -17.92
C PHE A 120 7.97 -44.47 -17.59
N GLU A 121 9.07 -45.16 -17.25
CA GLU A 121 9.01 -46.57 -16.85
C GLU A 121 8.56 -46.73 -15.39
N ASP A 122 8.78 -45.70 -14.56
CA ASP A 122 8.43 -45.72 -13.13
C ASP A 122 7.95 -44.34 -12.63
N VAL A 123 7.08 -44.36 -11.63
CA VAL A 123 6.59 -43.18 -10.91
C VAL A 123 7.74 -42.41 -10.26
N SER A 124 8.79 -43.12 -9.81
CA SER A 124 9.97 -42.46 -9.25
C SER A 124 10.74 -41.65 -10.30
N GLU A 125 10.71 -42.04 -11.57
CA GLU A 125 11.29 -41.29 -12.68
C GLU A 125 10.51 -40.00 -12.93
N PHE A 126 9.18 -40.05 -12.89
CA PHE A 126 8.34 -38.86 -13.02
C PHE A 126 8.62 -37.80 -11.95
N VAL A 127 8.87 -38.22 -10.70
CA VAL A 127 9.21 -37.32 -9.59
C VAL A 127 10.64 -36.80 -9.70
N LYS A 128 11.62 -37.65 -10.05
CA LYS A 128 13.05 -37.29 -10.12
C LYS A 128 13.40 -36.46 -11.36
N LYS A 129 12.83 -36.78 -12.52
CA LYS A 129 13.06 -36.10 -13.82
C LYS A 129 12.43 -34.71 -13.89
N ALA A 130 11.63 -34.36 -12.88
CA ALA A 130 10.94 -33.07 -12.79
C ALA A 130 11.88 -31.86 -12.61
N GLY A 131 13.18 -32.06 -12.36
CA GLY A 131 14.20 -31.00 -12.25
C GLY A 131 14.86 -30.54 -13.57
N TYR A 132 14.56 -31.18 -14.72
CA TYR A 132 15.23 -30.86 -16.00
C TYR A 132 14.42 -29.96 -16.96
N GLY A 133 13.21 -29.54 -16.58
CA GLY A 133 12.32 -28.74 -17.43
C GLY A 133 12.27 -27.27 -17.02
N SER A 134 13.23 -26.46 -17.48
CA SER A 134 13.23 -24.98 -17.41
C SER A 134 12.63 -24.41 -16.11
N GLU A 135 13.28 -24.70 -14.99
CA GLU A 135 12.95 -24.17 -13.66
C GLU A 135 13.50 -22.74 -13.46
N SER A 136 13.46 -21.90 -14.51
CA SER A 136 13.84 -20.49 -14.40
C SER A 136 12.66 -19.67 -13.85
N GLU A 137 12.33 -19.91 -12.59
CA GLU A 137 11.72 -18.91 -11.73
C GLU A 137 12.52 -18.98 -10.44
N ALA A 138 13.54 -18.13 -10.34
CA ALA A 138 14.30 -17.97 -9.11
C ALA A 138 13.30 -17.76 -7.96
N ASP A 139 13.33 -18.68 -7.01
CA ASP A 139 12.55 -18.51 -5.80
C ASP A 139 13.32 -17.51 -4.96
N ASP A 140 12.94 -16.24 -5.05
CA ASP A 140 13.51 -15.18 -4.23
C ASP A 140 13.39 -15.60 -2.77
N GLU A 141 14.52 -15.79 -2.10
CA GLU A 141 14.56 -16.28 -0.73
C GLU A 141 13.79 -15.38 0.23
N ALA A 142 13.77 -14.08 -0.07
CA ALA A 142 13.02 -13.05 0.64
C ALA A 142 11.50 -13.21 0.59
N ALA A 143 10.96 -13.93 -0.41
CA ALA A 143 9.52 -14.15 -0.57
C ALA A 143 9.05 -15.47 0.07
N MET A 144 9.95 -16.26 0.66
CA MET A 144 9.63 -17.54 1.30
C MET A 144 9.19 -17.36 2.75
N VAL A 145 8.06 -17.96 3.10
CA VAL A 145 7.50 -17.94 4.45
C VAL A 145 7.16 -19.36 4.91
N SER A 146 7.45 -19.70 6.16
CA SER A 146 6.98 -20.93 6.80
C SER A 146 5.52 -20.78 7.23
N LEU A 147 4.64 -21.66 6.78
CA LEU A 147 3.22 -21.56 7.11
C LEU A 147 2.95 -22.04 8.54
N PRO A 148 2.17 -21.29 9.34
CA PRO A 148 1.80 -21.70 10.71
C PRO A 148 0.65 -22.72 10.73
N SER A 149 -0.14 -22.81 9.65
CA SER A 149 -1.29 -23.70 9.54
C SER A 149 -1.49 -24.18 8.11
N ASP A 150 -2.29 -25.24 7.94
CA ASP A 150 -2.67 -25.77 6.64
C ASP A 150 -3.63 -24.80 5.94
N ILE A 151 -3.24 -24.33 4.75
CA ILE A 151 -4.06 -23.44 3.92
C ILE A 151 -4.68 -24.20 2.75
N ASP A 152 -3.93 -25.15 2.18
CA ASP A 152 -4.37 -25.97 1.04
C ASP A 152 -3.68 -27.35 1.07
N LYS A 153 -4.10 -28.28 0.22
CA LYS A 153 -3.56 -29.63 0.09
C LYS A 153 -2.03 -29.66 -0.04
N LEU A 154 -1.47 -28.66 -0.72
CA LEU A 154 -0.03 -28.55 -0.99
C LEU A 154 0.70 -27.55 -0.07
N ASN A 155 -0.04 -26.57 0.45
CA ASN A 155 0.45 -25.53 1.35
C ASN A 155 0.10 -25.91 2.79
N ARG A 156 0.90 -26.82 3.35
CA ARG A 156 0.75 -27.34 4.71
C ARG A 156 1.61 -26.61 5.73
N ALA A 157 1.22 -26.70 6.99
CA ALA A 157 1.95 -26.21 8.14
C ALA A 157 3.41 -26.68 8.12
N SER A 158 4.31 -25.83 8.61
CA SER A 158 5.76 -26.06 8.67
C SER A 158 6.47 -26.21 7.32
N ARG A 159 5.76 -26.17 6.19
CA ARG A 159 6.38 -26.10 4.85
C ARG A 159 6.64 -24.65 4.46
N LYS A 160 7.72 -24.44 3.70
CA LYS A 160 8.02 -23.16 3.07
C LYS A 160 7.11 -22.95 1.87
N SER A 161 6.48 -21.79 1.81
CA SER A 161 5.68 -21.34 0.68
C SER A 161 6.13 -19.94 0.28
N ALA A 162 6.34 -19.74 -1.01
CA ALA A 162 6.61 -18.43 -1.58
C ALA A 162 5.29 -17.65 -1.75
N VAL A 163 5.25 -16.41 -1.26
CA VAL A 163 4.11 -15.52 -1.45
C VAL A 163 4.29 -14.77 -2.77
N ARG A 164 3.35 -14.95 -3.69
CA ARG A 164 3.32 -14.23 -4.97
C ARG A 164 2.10 -13.32 -4.98
N LEU A 165 2.32 -12.07 -5.37
CA LEU A 165 1.26 -11.10 -5.53
C LEU A 165 0.90 -10.98 -7.01
N GLN A 166 -0.39 -10.96 -7.30
CA GLN A 166 -0.88 -10.73 -8.64
C GLN A 166 -1.93 -9.64 -8.63
N GLU A 167 -1.74 -8.64 -9.46
CA GLU A 167 -2.59 -7.46 -9.44
C GLU A 167 -4.00 -7.74 -9.99
N ILE A 168 -5.01 -7.24 -9.30
CA ILE A 168 -6.42 -7.32 -9.70
C ILE A 168 -6.93 -5.95 -10.17
N GLY A 169 -6.44 -4.88 -9.54
CA GLY A 169 -6.88 -3.50 -9.79
C GLY A 169 -8.07 -3.06 -8.91
N PRO A 170 -8.53 -1.80 -9.05
CA PRO A 170 -8.02 -0.76 -9.97
C PRO A 170 -6.64 -0.21 -9.57
N ARG A 171 -5.97 0.49 -10.49
CA ARG A 171 -4.77 1.30 -10.22
C ARG A 171 -5.19 2.75 -10.13
N MET A 172 -4.77 3.43 -9.07
CA MET A 172 -5.05 4.84 -8.92
C MET A 172 -3.81 5.54 -8.36
N THR A 173 -3.50 6.69 -8.93
CA THR A 173 -2.46 7.59 -8.46
C THR A 173 -3.17 8.84 -7.99
N MET A 174 -3.17 9.08 -6.68
CA MET A 174 -3.99 10.10 -6.05
C MET A 174 -3.17 11.03 -5.18
N ARG A 175 -3.72 12.23 -4.94
CA ARG A 175 -3.07 13.27 -4.15
C ARG A 175 -3.99 13.80 -3.07
N LEU A 176 -3.44 14.07 -1.90
CA LEU A 176 -4.19 14.65 -0.80
C LEU A 176 -4.42 16.15 -1.05
N VAL A 177 -5.64 16.51 -1.44
CA VAL A 177 -5.99 17.91 -1.72
C VAL A 177 -6.40 18.65 -0.45
N LYS A 178 -7.35 18.12 0.30
CA LYS A 178 -7.98 18.83 1.40
C LYS A 178 -8.46 17.84 2.46
N VAL A 179 -8.39 18.25 3.71
CA VAL A 179 -9.03 17.54 4.84
C VAL A 179 -10.03 18.49 5.48
N GLU A 180 -11.28 18.02 5.60
CA GLU A 180 -12.39 18.74 6.20
C GLU A 180 -12.88 18.00 7.45
N ALA A 181 -13.42 18.75 8.41
CA ALA A 181 -14.13 18.18 9.53
C ALA A 181 -15.55 17.73 9.12
N GLY A 182 -16.06 16.67 9.75
CA GLY A 182 -17.43 16.21 9.55
C GLY A 182 -17.70 15.59 8.18
N LEU A 183 -18.96 15.69 7.72
CA LEU A 183 -19.43 15.05 6.50
C LEU A 183 -19.49 16.08 5.35
N CYS A 184 -18.35 16.30 4.68
CA CYS A 184 -18.22 17.12 3.47
C CYS A 184 -18.73 18.57 3.58
N SER A 185 -18.90 19.09 4.79
CA SER A 185 -19.54 20.40 5.04
C SER A 185 -18.99 21.12 6.27
N GLY A 186 -17.93 20.60 6.91
CA GLY A 186 -17.31 21.25 8.04
C GLY A 186 -16.06 22.03 7.68
N ASP A 187 -15.38 22.51 8.72
CA ASP A 187 -14.23 23.38 8.58
C ASP A 187 -13.04 22.69 7.92
N VAL A 188 -12.29 23.47 7.15
CA VAL A 188 -11.08 23.00 6.48
C VAL A 188 -9.95 22.90 7.49
N LEU A 189 -9.59 21.67 7.84
CA LEU A 189 -8.48 21.40 8.76
C LEU A 189 -7.14 21.58 8.05
N TYR A 190 -7.05 21.10 6.81
CA TYR A 190 -5.84 21.17 6.00
C TYR A 190 -6.20 21.54 4.55
N PRO A 191 -5.85 22.75 4.08
CA PRO A 191 -6.02 23.14 2.69
C PRO A 191 -4.88 22.61 1.80
N TRP A 192 -5.16 22.48 0.51
CA TRP A 192 -4.16 22.19 -0.51
C TRP A 192 -3.07 23.28 -0.51
N PRO A 193 -1.76 22.94 -0.49
CA PRO A 193 -0.72 23.93 -0.70
C PRO A 193 -0.87 24.53 -2.11
N VAL A 194 -1.46 25.73 -2.18
CA VAL A 194 -1.41 26.54 -3.38
C VAL A 194 0.03 27.02 -3.50
N GLU A 195 0.73 26.63 -4.56
CA GLU A 195 1.95 27.33 -4.96
C GLU A 195 1.59 28.80 -5.07
N LYS A 196 2.07 29.60 -4.10
CA LYS A 196 1.98 31.04 -4.21
C LYS A 196 2.87 31.40 -5.38
N GLU A 197 2.28 31.66 -6.54
CA GLU A 197 2.98 32.36 -7.61
C GLU A 197 3.61 33.59 -6.96
N VAL A 198 4.94 33.68 -7.04
CA VAL A 198 5.70 34.83 -6.59
C VAL A 198 5.36 35.97 -7.55
N VAL A 199 4.21 36.61 -7.33
CA VAL A 199 3.89 37.89 -7.95
C VAL A 199 4.96 38.85 -7.47
N GLY A 200 5.86 39.19 -8.39
CA GLY A 200 7.03 40.01 -8.13
C GLY A 200 6.66 41.28 -7.37
N LYS A 201 7.34 41.52 -6.25
CA LYS A 201 7.43 42.84 -5.65
C LYS A 201 8.09 43.78 -6.67
N LYS A 202 7.29 44.43 -7.51
CA LYS A 202 7.67 45.70 -8.14
C LYS A 202 7.37 46.81 -7.14
N GLY A 203 8.38 47.65 -6.94
CA GLY A 203 8.53 48.51 -5.77
C GLY A 203 7.52 49.63 -5.61
N THR A 204 7.59 50.22 -4.42
CA THR A 204 7.28 51.63 -4.22
C THR A 204 8.27 52.12 -3.16
N GLU A 205 9.39 52.67 -3.63
CA GLU A 205 10.12 53.67 -2.86
C GLU A 205 9.31 54.97 -2.95
N THR A 206 9.01 55.59 -1.82
CA THR A 206 8.79 57.03 -1.67
C THR A 206 9.18 57.36 -0.24
N GLY A 207 10.16 58.23 -0.08
CA GLY A 207 10.83 58.53 1.18
C GLY A 207 10.26 59.71 1.97
N GLU A 208 10.89 59.90 3.13
CA GLU A 208 11.08 61.15 3.91
C GLU A 208 9.84 61.74 4.61
N VAL A 209 9.82 62.27 5.86
CA VAL A 209 10.85 62.69 6.84
C VAL A 209 10.18 63.02 8.22
N GLU A 210 10.91 62.75 9.32
CA GLU A 210 11.00 63.38 10.69
C GLU A 210 9.82 63.69 11.66
N GLY A 211 10.15 63.61 12.97
CA GLY A 211 9.53 64.29 14.14
C GLY A 211 9.17 63.32 15.30
N GLN A 212 10.06 62.99 16.26
CA GLN A 212 10.48 63.71 17.49
C GLN A 212 9.52 63.55 18.70
N GLU A 213 10.09 62.94 19.77
CA GLU A 213 9.87 63.03 21.23
C GLU A 213 8.45 62.92 21.84
N ASP A 214 8.28 62.02 22.83
CA ASP A 214 8.05 62.49 24.20
C ASP A 214 8.25 61.40 25.27
N ASP A 215 8.69 61.92 26.39
CA ASP A 215 9.26 61.36 27.61
C ASP A 215 8.20 60.84 28.59
N SER A 216 8.55 59.85 29.42
CA SER A 216 7.98 59.73 30.78
C SER A 216 8.82 58.80 31.64
N GLU A 217 9.63 59.43 32.49
CA GLU A 217 10.38 58.89 33.61
C GLU A 217 9.53 58.09 34.63
N ALA A 218 10.23 57.12 35.23
CA ALA A 218 10.27 56.73 36.65
C ALA A 218 8.96 56.56 37.46
N THR A 219 8.78 55.34 37.96
CA THR A 219 8.49 55.13 39.39
C THR A 219 9.37 54.01 39.94
N ASP A 220 10.01 54.37 41.04
CA ASP A 220 10.97 53.67 41.87
C ASP A 220 10.26 52.73 42.87
N GLU A 221 11.10 51.97 43.59
CA GLU A 221 10.87 51.32 44.90
C GLU A 221 10.61 49.80 44.93
N SER A 222 11.75 49.13 45.11
CA SER A 222 12.07 47.94 45.92
C SER A 222 11.05 47.46 46.96
N GLU A 223 11.03 46.13 47.17
CA GLU A 223 11.41 45.47 48.43
C GLU A 223 11.31 43.92 48.26
N ASP A 224 12.43 43.24 48.52
CA ASP A 224 12.60 42.08 49.43
C ASP A 224 11.68 40.83 49.30
N GLU A 225 12.07 39.59 49.55
CA GLU A 225 13.26 38.91 50.03
C GLU A 225 13.06 37.41 49.70
N MET A 226 14.16 36.70 49.46
CA MET A 226 14.43 35.27 49.74
C MET A 226 13.27 34.25 49.89
N VAL A 227 13.25 33.26 48.97
CA VAL A 227 13.41 31.78 49.17
C VAL A 227 12.79 31.03 47.99
#